data_AF-A0A5E4IZS7-F1
#
_entry.id   AF-A0A5E4IZS7-F1
#
_cell.length_a   1.000
_cell.length_b   1.000
_cell.length_c   1.000
_cell.angle_alpha   90.00
_cell.angle_beta   90.00
_cell.angle_gamma   90.00
#
_symmetry.space_group_name_H-M   'P 1'
#
loop_
_entity.id
_entity.type
_entity.pdbx_description
1 polymer ?
#
loop_
_entity_poly.entity_id
_entity_poly.type
_entity_poly.pdbx_seq_one_letter_code
_entity_poly.pdbx_strand_id
1 'polypeptide(L)'
;MSDEGQNHEGRPDLIPASMLAAFAYCPRLCYLQWVQGEFQDSAETVDGRFQHRWLDAEEDAVPEDFQPFHARSVSLTAPQAGVCCRIDLLEGDGSHVTPVEYKRGEAPKTPLGLYEPYQVQLCAQGLALRENGFQCDEGMVYFIRSKDRVKVLFDPEMVGRTKKLIAEVHSMAERGEVPPPLRGSSRCDRCSLAGICMPDEITALREMEAEKESKMASDVAEETKHEGKPGGVRKDESQEKVRRLLPDRDDTVPLFVVGQGNIVRKRGERVEVWTKEGKVSEARLMEVSKVCLYGGVEITTPAMMELMQRNVPVLHFSHGGWYYGICQGMSHKNVELRIRQFDWARDPERSLALARSMVAGKISNCRTLLRRNDPEAPQEVLDLLERLVREAEDASRMPSLLGIEGAAAEAYFSRFASLLKCSQGFSFQDRNKRPPRDPVNAVLSYLYGILTKELFVTVLAVGFEPYLGFYHQPKYGRPSLALDMMEEFRPLIADSTAINLFNNRELAPDDFIKTGIGISLLPEAKKKVVAGYERRMQTQIAHPIFGYTVSYRRILEVQSRLLARVLQGELKSYPAFVTR
;
A
#
# COMPACT_ATOMS: atom_id res chain seq x y z
N MET A 1 31.35 -4.56 -36.51
CA MET A 1 30.25 -5.02 -37.38
C MET A 1 29.62 -6.19 -36.67
N SER A 2 28.47 -6.14 -36.01
CA SER A 2 27.40 -5.15 -35.77
C SER A 2 26.61 -5.82 -34.64
N ASP A 3 26.71 -5.33 -33.40
CA ASP A 3 25.65 -4.53 -32.75
C ASP A 3 24.22 -4.87 -33.24
N GLU A 4 23.71 -6.01 -32.80
CA GLU A 4 22.29 -6.34 -32.88
C GLU A 4 21.65 -5.96 -31.54
N GLY A 5 20.91 -4.86 -31.61
CA GLY A 5 20.18 -4.27 -30.50
C GLY A 5 19.22 -5.24 -29.83
N GLN A 6 19.23 -5.21 -28.50
CA GLN A 6 18.23 -5.87 -27.68
C GLN A 6 16.85 -5.24 -27.96
N ASN A 7 16.01 -5.97 -28.69
CA ASN A 7 14.60 -5.63 -28.91
C ASN A 7 13.86 -5.58 -27.57
N HIS A 8 13.52 -4.36 -27.13
CA HIS A 8 12.55 -4.09 -26.06
C HIS A 8 11.11 -4.32 -26.57
N GLU A 9 10.77 -5.56 -26.93
CA GLU A 9 9.39 -5.93 -27.32
C GLU A 9 8.52 -6.15 -26.07
N GLY A 10 7.57 -5.24 -25.82
CA GLY A 10 6.56 -5.44 -24.78
C GLY A 10 5.77 -4.21 -24.33
N ARG A 11 6.09 -3.01 -24.83
CA ARG A 11 5.32 -1.79 -24.49
C ARG A 11 4.30 -1.52 -25.59
N PRO A 12 3.05 -1.13 -25.27
CA PRO A 12 2.13 -0.71 -26.31
C PRO A 12 2.68 0.54 -26.98
N ASP A 13 2.92 0.48 -28.28
CA ASP A 13 3.48 1.58 -29.09
C ASP A 13 2.65 2.86 -29.05
N LEU A 14 1.41 2.79 -28.56
CA LEU A 14 0.47 3.91 -28.52
C LEU A 14 0.14 4.30 -27.08
N ILE A 15 0.27 5.60 -26.80
CA ILE A 15 -0.07 6.19 -25.50
C ILE A 15 -1.58 6.46 -25.45
N PRO A 16 -2.32 5.97 -24.43
CA PRO A 16 -3.69 6.39 -24.22
C PRO A 16 -3.77 7.90 -23.97
N ALA A 17 -4.67 8.62 -24.65
CA ALA A 17 -4.80 10.08 -24.48
C ALA A 17 -4.99 10.53 -23.01
N SER A 18 -5.65 9.69 -22.19
CA SER A 18 -5.80 9.92 -20.75
C SER A 18 -4.47 9.87 -19.97
N MET A 19 -3.48 9.10 -20.45
CA MET A 19 -2.14 9.06 -19.85
C MET A 19 -1.33 10.32 -20.15
N LEU A 20 -1.60 11.02 -21.25
CA LEU A 20 -1.00 12.33 -21.53
C LEU A 20 -1.53 13.40 -20.56
N ALA A 21 -2.83 13.37 -20.25
CA ALA A 21 -3.39 14.19 -19.17
C ALA A 21 -2.72 13.87 -17.83
N ALA A 22 -2.57 12.58 -17.50
CA ALA A 22 -1.89 12.16 -16.27
C ALA A 22 -0.45 12.67 -16.22
N PHE A 23 0.29 12.65 -17.34
CA PHE A 23 1.67 13.13 -17.39
C PHE A 23 1.78 14.64 -17.26
N ALA A 24 0.91 15.39 -17.96
CA ALA A 24 0.81 16.85 -17.82
C ALA A 24 0.48 17.27 -16.37
N TYR A 25 -0.32 16.45 -15.68
CA TYR A 25 -0.59 16.63 -14.26
C TYR A 25 0.62 16.32 -13.39
N CYS A 26 1.24 15.15 -13.59
CA CYS A 26 2.43 14.68 -12.89
C CYS A 26 3.09 13.53 -13.66
N PRO A 27 4.36 13.64 -14.08
CA PRO A 27 5.07 12.55 -14.77
C PRO A 27 5.05 11.23 -13.99
N ARG A 28 5.21 11.31 -12.67
CA ARG A 28 5.16 10.14 -11.79
C ARG A 28 3.78 9.50 -11.76
N LEU A 29 2.69 10.27 -11.79
CA LEU A 29 1.32 9.73 -11.85
C LEU A 29 1.12 8.91 -13.12
N CYS A 30 1.55 9.43 -14.27
CA CYS A 30 1.53 8.71 -15.54
C CYS A 30 2.34 7.42 -15.47
N TYR A 31 3.56 7.49 -14.92
CA TYR A 31 4.41 6.30 -14.77
C TYR A 31 3.73 5.21 -13.92
N LEU A 32 3.19 5.58 -12.76
CA LEU A 32 2.50 4.63 -11.89
C LEU A 32 1.30 4.00 -12.60
N GLN A 33 0.44 4.80 -13.25
CA GLN A 33 -0.78 4.32 -13.92
C GLN A 33 -0.48 3.47 -15.15
N TRP A 34 0.41 3.95 -16.03
CA TRP A 34 0.60 3.35 -17.34
C TRP A 34 1.70 2.29 -17.35
N VAL A 35 2.86 2.62 -16.79
CA VAL A 35 4.04 1.74 -16.82
C VAL A 35 3.93 0.67 -15.74
N GLN A 36 3.50 1.03 -14.52
CA GLN A 36 3.34 0.06 -13.41
C GLN A 36 1.92 -0.52 -13.29
N GLY A 37 0.95 0.03 -14.01
CA GLY A 37 -0.44 -0.45 -13.97
C GLY A 37 -1.16 -0.18 -12.65
N GLU A 38 -0.69 0.80 -11.87
CA GLU A 38 -1.25 1.21 -10.58
C GLU A 38 -2.51 2.04 -10.79
N PHE A 39 -3.66 1.50 -10.42
CA PHE A 39 -4.91 2.23 -10.42
C PHE A 39 -5.55 2.14 -9.04
N GLN A 40 -5.75 3.29 -8.41
CA GLN A 40 -6.60 3.41 -7.24
C GLN A 40 -7.84 4.21 -7.66
N ASP A 41 -9.00 3.59 -7.50
CA ASP A 41 -10.25 4.28 -7.76
C ASP A 41 -10.44 5.35 -6.68
N SER A 42 -10.48 6.64 -7.05
CA SER A 42 -10.94 7.68 -6.13
C SER A 42 -12.47 7.69 -6.08
N ALA A 43 -13.08 8.34 -5.08
CA ALA A 43 -14.52 8.61 -5.10
C ALA A 43 -15.01 9.21 -6.45
N GLU A 44 -14.17 9.99 -7.13
CA GLU A 44 -14.45 10.56 -8.45
C GLU A 44 -14.29 9.56 -9.61
N THR A 45 -13.39 8.58 -9.49
CA THR A 45 -13.11 7.56 -10.52
C THR A 45 -14.11 6.39 -10.46
N VAL A 46 -14.52 6.01 -9.25
CA VAL A 46 -15.62 5.06 -9.00
C VAL A 46 -16.91 5.57 -9.64
N ASP A 47 -17.24 6.85 -9.41
CA ASP A 47 -18.40 7.52 -10.02
C ASP A 47 -18.25 7.74 -11.53
N GLY A 48 -17.03 7.94 -12.04
CA GLY A 48 -16.76 7.97 -13.49
C GLY A 48 -17.06 6.65 -14.20
N ARG A 49 -16.69 5.49 -13.61
CA ARG A 49 -17.12 4.17 -14.13
C ARG A 49 -18.63 3.99 -14.06
N PHE A 50 -19.28 4.52 -13.02
CA PHE A 50 -20.75 4.54 -12.94
C PHE A 50 -21.38 5.40 -14.05
N GLN A 51 -20.72 6.48 -14.50
CA GLN A 51 -21.17 7.28 -15.64
C GLN A 51 -20.93 6.59 -16.99
N HIS A 52 -19.83 5.86 -17.19
CA HIS A 52 -19.72 4.99 -18.37
C HIS A 52 -20.89 3.99 -18.43
N ARG A 53 -21.25 3.37 -17.30
CA ARG A 53 -22.43 2.49 -17.22
C ARG A 53 -23.75 3.22 -17.47
N TRP A 54 -23.86 4.51 -17.12
CA TRP A 54 -25.06 5.32 -17.35
C TRP A 54 -25.15 5.82 -18.80
N LEU A 55 -24.02 6.15 -19.44
CA LEU A 55 -23.91 6.41 -20.88
C LEU A 55 -24.19 5.15 -21.72
N ASP A 56 -23.84 3.98 -21.17
CA ASP A 56 -24.20 2.66 -21.71
C ASP A 56 -25.66 2.26 -21.38
N ALA A 57 -26.34 2.96 -20.46
CA ALA A 57 -27.72 2.68 -20.09
C ALA A 57 -28.70 3.47 -20.98
N GLU A 58 -29.66 2.77 -21.56
CA GLU A 58 -30.79 3.36 -22.27
C GLU A 58 -31.65 4.13 -21.26
N GLU A 59 -31.61 5.47 -21.26
CA GLU A 59 -32.74 6.40 -21.02
C GLU A 59 -32.24 7.80 -20.60
N ASP A 60 -32.36 8.77 -21.53
CA ASP A 60 -32.98 10.10 -21.26
C ASP A 60 -33.06 10.93 -22.56
N ALA A 61 -34.09 11.79 -22.66
CA ALA A 61 -34.51 12.47 -23.88
C ALA A 61 -33.69 13.72 -24.24
N VAL A 62 -33.38 13.87 -25.54
CA VAL A 62 -32.64 14.99 -26.14
C VAL A 62 -33.60 16.17 -26.45
N PRO A 63 -33.21 17.44 -26.24
CA PRO A 63 -34.01 18.61 -26.63
C PRO A 63 -34.29 18.69 -28.14
N GLU A 64 -35.47 19.19 -28.52
CA GLU A 64 -36.05 19.10 -29.88
C GLU A 64 -35.28 19.81 -31.02
N ASP A 65 -34.36 20.72 -30.72
CA ASP A 65 -33.62 21.52 -31.72
C ASP A 65 -32.20 20.98 -32.06
N PHE A 66 -31.88 19.75 -31.67
CA PHE A 66 -30.51 19.22 -31.75
C PHE A 66 -30.42 17.97 -32.65
N GLN A 67 -29.68 18.05 -33.76
CA GLN A 67 -29.30 16.90 -34.59
C GLN A 67 -27.81 16.56 -34.42
N PRO A 68 -27.44 15.70 -33.47
CA PRO A 68 -26.08 15.19 -33.37
C PRO A 68 -25.90 13.88 -34.14
N PHE A 69 -24.77 13.73 -34.83
CA PHE A 69 -24.25 12.40 -35.19
C PHE A 69 -23.79 11.68 -33.91
N HIS A 70 -24.69 10.95 -33.24
CA HIS A 70 -24.39 10.15 -32.04
C HIS A 70 -23.55 8.91 -32.39
N ALA A 71 -22.22 9.03 -32.36
CA ALA A 71 -21.34 7.87 -32.23
C ALA A 71 -21.01 7.69 -30.73
N ARG A 72 -21.74 6.81 -30.04
CA ARG A 72 -21.48 6.47 -28.63
C ARG A 72 -20.20 5.63 -28.53
N SER A 73 -19.19 6.14 -27.82
CA SER A 73 -17.93 5.45 -27.51
C SER A 73 -17.14 4.95 -28.74
N VAL A 74 -16.44 5.86 -29.43
CA VAL A 74 -15.53 5.51 -30.54
C VAL A 74 -14.12 5.22 -30.00
N SER A 75 -13.54 4.08 -30.38
CA SER A 75 -12.14 3.76 -30.10
C SER A 75 -11.30 4.01 -31.35
N LEU A 76 -10.26 4.83 -31.24
CA LEU A 76 -9.37 5.21 -32.32
C LEU A 76 -7.92 4.91 -31.95
N THR A 77 -7.13 4.58 -32.98
CA THR A 77 -5.68 4.43 -32.91
C THR A 77 -5.05 5.36 -33.93
N ALA A 78 -3.93 5.98 -33.57
CA ALA A 78 -3.24 6.96 -34.38
C ALA A 78 -1.72 6.73 -34.28
N PRO A 79 -1.18 5.74 -35.03
CA PRO A 79 0.23 5.40 -34.98
C PRO A 79 1.20 6.53 -35.34
N GLN A 80 0.85 7.42 -36.27
CA GLN A 80 1.73 8.54 -36.63
C GLN A 80 1.76 9.59 -35.52
N ALA A 81 0.63 9.80 -34.83
CA ALA A 81 0.56 10.64 -33.65
C ALA A 81 1.12 9.95 -32.39
N GLY A 82 1.27 8.61 -32.38
CA GLY A 82 1.74 7.83 -31.22
C GLY A 82 0.69 7.66 -30.12
N VAL A 83 -0.60 7.79 -30.44
CA VAL A 83 -1.67 7.77 -29.42
C VAL A 83 -2.83 6.83 -29.75
N CYS A 84 -3.54 6.41 -28.71
CA CYS A 84 -4.84 5.76 -28.83
C CYS A 84 -5.85 6.42 -27.88
N CYS A 85 -7.13 6.35 -28.21
CA CYS A 85 -8.16 6.93 -27.35
C CYS A 85 -9.50 6.23 -27.50
N ARG A 86 -10.25 6.23 -26.40
CA ARG A 86 -11.69 6.02 -26.39
C ARG A 86 -12.35 7.38 -26.17
N ILE A 87 -13.23 7.77 -27.08
CA ILE A 87 -13.96 9.04 -27.04
C ILE A 87 -15.42 8.71 -26.77
N ASP A 88 -15.92 9.13 -25.62
CA ASP A 88 -17.28 8.77 -25.19
C ASP A 88 -18.36 9.50 -26.00
N LEU A 89 -18.12 10.78 -26.33
CA LEU A 89 -19.02 11.61 -27.12
C LEU A 89 -18.26 12.39 -28.20
N LEU A 90 -18.78 12.30 -29.43
CA LEU A 90 -18.40 13.14 -30.57
C LEU A 90 -19.62 13.94 -31.02
N GLU A 91 -19.46 15.23 -31.22
CA GLU A 91 -20.46 16.10 -31.84
C GLU A 91 -19.97 16.53 -33.23
N GLY A 92 -20.83 16.56 -34.24
CA GLY A 92 -20.42 16.93 -35.58
C GLY A 92 -21.41 16.56 -36.68
N ASP A 93 -21.06 16.91 -37.91
CA ASP A 93 -21.83 16.60 -39.14
C ASP A 93 -21.32 15.36 -39.89
N GLY A 94 -20.39 14.62 -39.28
CA GLY A 94 -19.75 13.43 -39.83
C GLY A 94 -18.45 13.71 -40.61
N SER A 95 -18.25 14.93 -41.10
CA SER A 95 -16.99 15.38 -41.73
C SER A 95 -16.13 16.19 -40.77
N HIS A 96 -16.78 17.10 -40.04
CA HIS A 96 -16.20 17.86 -38.94
C HIS A 96 -16.73 17.30 -37.63
N VAL A 97 -15.82 16.95 -36.73
CA VAL A 97 -16.16 16.34 -35.44
C VAL A 97 -15.40 17.00 -34.31
N THR A 98 -16.06 17.10 -33.16
CA THR A 98 -15.57 17.71 -31.94
C THR A 98 -15.70 16.70 -30.80
N PRO A 99 -14.59 16.24 -30.19
CA PRO A 99 -14.64 15.40 -29.00
C PRO A 99 -15.14 16.20 -27.80
N VAL A 100 -16.03 15.58 -27.02
CA VAL A 100 -16.61 16.19 -25.81
C VAL A 100 -16.26 15.35 -24.59
N GLU A 101 -15.57 15.98 -23.63
CA GLU A 101 -15.17 15.37 -22.36
C GLU A 101 -16.05 15.89 -21.22
N TYR A 102 -16.69 14.98 -20.47
CA TYR A 102 -17.49 15.34 -19.30
C TYR A 102 -16.65 15.40 -18.03
N LYS A 103 -16.84 16.45 -17.22
CA LYS A 103 -16.26 16.59 -15.88
C LYS A 103 -17.32 16.96 -14.86
N ARG A 104 -17.30 16.27 -13.72
CA ARG A 104 -18.31 16.47 -12.66
C ARG A 104 -18.12 17.79 -11.89
N GLY A 105 -16.91 18.32 -11.88
CA GLY A 105 -16.54 19.54 -11.16
C GLY A 105 -17.12 20.81 -11.77
N GLU A 106 -16.70 21.94 -11.21
CA GLU A 106 -16.91 23.27 -11.79
C GLU A 106 -15.69 23.68 -12.60
N ALA A 107 -15.90 24.56 -13.58
CA ALA A 107 -14.81 25.14 -14.34
C ALA A 107 -13.82 25.84 -13.37
N PRO A 108 -12.50 25.53 -13.43
CA PRO A 108 -11.53 26.16 -12.55
C PRO A 108 -11.43 27.67 -12.83
N LYS A 109 -11.12 28.43 -11.77
CA LYS A 109 -10.88 29.89 -11.84
C LYS A 109 -9.52 30.23 -12.48
N THR A 110 -9.26 29.65 -13.65
CA THR A 110 -8.13 29.98 -14.52
C THR A 110 -8.64 30.90 -15.63
N PRO A 111 -7.78 31.71 -16.28
CA PRO A 111 -8.20 32.59 -17.37
C PRO A 111 -8.92 31.85 -18.52
N LEU A 112 -8.56 30.59 -18.75
CA LEU A 112 -9.13 29.72 -19.77
C LEU A 112 -10.30 28.85 -19.26
N GLY A 113 -10.64 28.90 -17.97
CA GLY A 113 -11.65 28.01 -17.39
C GLY A 113 -11.28 26.52 -17.45
N LEU A 114 -10.00 26.17 -17.67
CA LEU A 114 -9.53 24.80 -17.91
C LEU A 114 -8.12 24.56 -17.38
N TYR A 115 -7.87 23.34 -16.89
CA TYR A 115 -6.52 22.87 -16.58
C TYR A 115 -5.86 22.26 -17.83
N GLU A 116 -4.54 22.46 -17.97
CA GLU A 116 -3.72 21.92 -19.07
C GLU A 116 -3.95 20.42 -19.37
N PRO A 117 -4.07 19.52 -18.37
CA PRO A 117 -4.31 18.09 -18.64
C PRO A 117 -5.52 17.82 -19.56
N TYR A 118 -6.62 18.54 -19.39
CA TYR A 118 -7.81 18.36 -20.22
C TYR A 118 -7.59 18.85 -21.65
N GLN A 119 -6.82 19.93 -21.82
CA GLN A 119 -6.48 20.47 -23.13
C GLN A 119 -5.59 19.48 -23.90
N VAL A 120 -4.59 18.91 -23.23
CA VAL A 120 -3.68 17.89 -23.82
C VAL A 120 -4.44 16.63 -24.22
N GLN A 121 -5.33 16.10 -23.37
CA GLN A 121 -6.13 14.92 -23.70
C GLN A 121 -7.04 15.15 -24.90
N LEU A 122 -7.76 16.28 -24.94
CA LEU A 122 -8.62 16.63 -26.07
C LEU A 122 -7.81 16.83 -27.35
N CYS A 123 -6.65 17.52 -27.28
CA CYS A 123 -5.78 17.69 -28.43
C CYS A 123 -5.25 16.35 -28.96
N ALA A 124 -4.89 15.41 -28.08
CA ALA A 124 -4.49 14.06 -28.48
C ALA A 124 -5.63 13.28 -29.15
N GLN A 125 -6.86 13.40 -28.65
CA GLN A 125 -8.05 12.86 -29.32
C GLN A 125 -8.27 13.51 -30.70
N GLY A 126 -8.10 14.83 -30.80
CA GLY A 126 -8.16 15.58 -32.07
C GLY A 126 -7.12 15.13 -33.08
N LEU A 127 -5.87 14.89 -32.64
CA LEU A 127 -4.83 14.30 -33.49
C LEU A 127 -5.22 12.91 -33.99
N ALA A 128 -5.81 12.08 -33.14
CA ALA A 128 -6.28 10.76 -33.53
C ALA A 128 -7.44 10.84 -34.55
N LEU A 129 -8.38 11.77 -34.36
CA LEU A 129 -9.47 12.02 -35.31
C LEU A 129 -8.94 12.50 -36.68
N ARG A 130 -7.99 13.45 -36.67
CA ARG A 130 -7.32 13.94 -37.89
C ARG A 130 -6.61 12.82 -38.65
N GLU A 131 -5.89 11.95 -37.95
CA GLU A 131 -5.20 10.80 -38.59
C GLU A 131 -6.19 9.79 -39.18
N ASN A 132 -7.38 9.65 -38.59
CA ASN A 132 -8.45 8.77 -39.07
C ASN A 132 -9.37 9.44 -40.12
N GLY A 133 -8.96 10.58 -40.69
CA GLY A 133 -9.62 11.21 -41.84
C GLY A 133 -10.74 12.21 -41.50
N PHE A 134 -10.94 12.55 -40.23
CA PHE A 134 -11.92 13.56 -39.82
C PHE A 134 -11.29 14.96 -39.75
N GLN A 135 -12.08 16.00 -39.99
CA GLN A 135 -11.68 17.37 -39.68
C GLN A 135 -12.04 17.67 -38.21
N CYS A 136 -11.05 18.12 -37.44
CA CYS A 136 -11.21 18.33 -36.00
C CYS A 136 -10.26 19.45 -35.56
N ASP A 137 -10.79 20.64 -35.33
CA ASP A 137 -9.99 21.84 -35.00
C ASP A 137 -10.13 22.27 -33.54
N GLU A 138 -11.03 21.64 -32.82
CA GLU A 138 -11.35 21.95 -31.44
C GLU A 138 -11.90 20.74 -30.69
N GLY A 139 -11.86 20.83 -29.36
CA GLY A 139 -12.54 19.93 -28.44
C GLY A 139 -13.32 20.73 -27.40
N MET A 140 -14.18 20.06 -26.64
CA MET A 140 -15.03 20.69 -25.64
C MET A 140 -14.96 19.94 -24.31
N VAL A 141 -14.88 20.69 -23.20
CA VAL A 141 -15.12 20.14 -21.86
C VAL A 141 -16.46 20.64 -21.35
N TYR A 142 -17.31 19.72 -20.89
CA TYR A 142 -18.58 20.04 -20.23
C TYR A 142 -18.48 19.82 -18.72
N PHE A 143 -18.63 20.88 -17.94
CA PHE A 143 -18.64 20.84 -16.47
C PHE A 143 -20.07 20.68 -15.95
N ILE A 144 -20.39 19.53 -15.34
CA ILE A 144 -21.77 19.20 -14.96
C ILE A 144 -22.31 20.13 -13.87
N ARG A 145 -21.49 20.48 -12.87
CA ARG A 145 -21.95 21.31 -11.74
C ARG A 145 -22.22 22.75 -12.13
N SER A 146 -21.35 23.35 -12.92
CA SER A 146 -21.52 24.73 -13.38
C SER A 146 -22.31 24.84 -14.69
N LYS A 147 -22.52 23.71 -15.39
CA LYS A 147 -23.10 23.63 -16.74
C LYS A 147 -22.32 24.43 -17.78
N ASP A 148 -21.03 24.67 -17.52
CA ASP A 148 -20.17 25.40 -18.43
C ASP A 148 -19.66 24.50 -19.56
N ARG A 149 -19.64 25.07 -20.77
CA ARG A 149 -18.97 24.50 -21.95
C ARG A 149 -17.71 25.30 -22.22
N VAL A 150 -16.56 24.68 -22.07
CA VAL A 150 -15.27 25.34 -22.30
C VAL A 150 -14.56 24.70 -23.49
N LYS A 151 -14.31 25.53 -24.50
CA LYS A 151 -13.73 25.14 -25.78
C LYS A 151 -12.20 25.11 -25.72
N VAL A 152 -11.59 24.11 -26.36
CA VAL A 152 -10.14 23.97 -26.53
C VAL A 152 -9.84 24.00 -28.01
N LEU A 153 -9.06 24.99 -28.46
CA LEU A 153 -8.60 25.08 -29.85
C LEU A 153 -7.34 24.22 -30.05
N PHE A 154 -7.27 23.52 -31.19
CA PHE A 154 -6.10 22.71 -31.58
C PHE A 154 -5.18 23.49 -32.53
N ASP A 155 -4.76 24.67 -32.07
CA ASP A 155 -3.81 25.53 -32.76
C ASP A 155 -2.39 24.91 -32.81
N PRO A 156 -1.46 25.48 -33.60
CA PRO A 156 -0.10 24.95 -33.71
C PRO A 156 0.67 24.89 -32.39
N GLU A 157 0.37 25.77 -31.42
CA GLU A 157 1.01 25.78 -30.11
C GLU A 157 0.55 24.60 -29.25
N MET A 158 -0.77 24.38 -29.16
CA MET A 158 -1.38 23.27 -28.42
C MET A 158 -1.00 21.92 -29.04
N VAL A 159 -0.97 21.83 -30.38
CA VAL A 159 -0.49 20.63 -31.09
C VAL A 159 1.00 20.39 -30.81
N GLY A 160 1.83 21.44 -30.85
CA GLY A 160 3.26 21.35 -30.53
C GLY A 160 3.50 20.89 -29.09
N ARG A 161 2.76 21.45 -28.13
CA ARG A 161 2.81 21.05 -26.72
C ARG A 161 2.41 19.59 -26.52
N THR A 162 1.33 19.14 -27.16
CA THR A 162 0.85 17.75 -27.07
C THR A 162 1.86 16.77 -27.65
N LYS A 163 2.44 17.06 -28.83
CA LYS A 163 3.50 16.23 -29.44
C LYS A 163 4.75 16.15 -28.57
N LYS A 164 5.15 17.26 -27.93
CA LYS A 164 6.26 17.25 -26.98
C LYS A 164 5.99 16.33 -25.79
N LEU A 165 4.79 16.38 -25.22
CA LEU A 165 4.40 15.50 -24.12
C LEU A 165 4.37 14.01 -24.52
N ILE A 166 3.91 13.70 -25.72
CA ILE A 166 3.97 12.34 -26.30
C ILE A 166 5.43 11.84 -26.31
N ALA A 167 6.37 12.64 -26.83
CA ALA A 167 7.78 12.29 -26.86
C ALA A 167 8.38 12.12 -25.44
N GLU A 168 8.04 12.98 -24.49
CA GLU A 168 8.49 12.88 -23.10
C GLU A 168 7.96 11.62 -22.41
N VAL A 169 6.70 11.24 -22.67
CA VAL A 169 6.07 10.03 -22.14
C VAL A 169 6.71 8.77 -22.71
N HIS A 170 6.97 8.73 -24.03
CA HIS A 170 7.72 7.63 -24.63
C HIS A 170 9.11 7.50 -24.02
N SER A 171 9.86 8.60 -23.92
CA SER A 171 11.20 8.60 -23.34
C SER A 171 11.21 8.17 -21.87
N MET A 172 10.21 8.57 -21.08
CA MET A 172 10.02 8.12 -19.71
C MET A 172 9.75 6.62 -19.65
N ALA A 173 8.81 6.13 -20.48
CA ALA A 173 8.50 4.71 -20.54
C ALA A 173 9.74 3.91 -20.95
N GLU A 174 10.47 4.37 -21.97
CA GLU A 174 11.72 3.79 -22.48
C GLU A 174 12.75 3.55 -21.39
N ARG A 175 13.10 4.59 -20.62
CA ARG A 175 14.07 4.51 -19.53
C ARG A 175 13.67 3.52 -18.43
N GLY A 176 12.37 3.30 -18.20
CA GLY A 176 11.90 2.45 -17.10
C GLY A 176 12.30 2.97 -15.71
N GLU A 177 12.64 4.25 -15.60
CA GLU A 177 12.99 4.91 -14.35
C GLU A 177 11.79 5.66 -13.81
N VAL A 178 11.46 5.44 -12.54
CA VAL A 178 10.33 6.10 -11.88
C VAL A 178 10.66 7.60 -11.73
N PRO A 179 9.87 8.53 -12.30
CA PRO A 179 10.10 9.96 -12.10
C PRO A 179 9.99 10.33 -10.62
N PRO A 180 10.77 11.30 -10.10
CA PRO A 180 10.68 11.71 -8.71
C PRO A 180 9.29 12.29 -8.37
N PRO A 181 8.85 12.22 -7.11
CA PRO A 181 7.64 12.90 -6.68
C PRO A 181 7.76 14.41 -6.86
N LEU A 182 6.62 15.09 -7.07
CA LEU A 182 6.57 16.55 -7.06
C LEU A 182 6.90 17.06 -5.64
N ARG A 183 7.74 18.09 -5.55
CA ARG A 183 8.08 18.73 -4.27
C ARG A 183 7.07 19.82 -3.92
N GLY A 184 6.51 19.80 -2.71
CA GLY A 184 5.64 20.85 -2.17
C GLY A 184 4.37 21.18 -2.99
N SER A 185 3.99 20.32 -3.94
CA SER A 185 2.92 20.63 -4.88
C SER A 185 1.54 20.38 -4.28
N SER A 186 0.63 21.35 -4.40
CA SER A 186 -0.79 21.20 -4.04
C SER A 186 -1.54 20.19 -4.91
N ARG A 187 -0.96 19.78 -6.05
CA ARG A 187 -1.48 18.67 -6.87
C ARG A 187 -1.48 17.36 -6.07
N CYS A 188 -0.49 17.14 -5.20
CA CYS A 188 -0.41 15.91 -4.42
C CYS A 188 -1.58 15.77 -3.41
N ASP A 189 -2.19 16.87 -2.96
CA ASP A 189 -3.28 16.84 -1.96
C ASP A 189 -4.54 16.12 -2.45
N ARG A 190 -4.78 16.16 -3.77
CA ARG A 190 -5.97 15.58 -4.42
C ARG A 190 -5.61 14.42 -5.35
N CYS A 191 -4.36 13.97 -5.34
CA CYS A 191 -3.93 12.87 -6.18
C CYS A 191 -4.43 11.55 -5.60
N SER A 192 -5.19 10.78 -6.38
CA SER A 192 -5.70 9.46 -5.95
C SER A 192 -4.58 8.47 -5.61
N LEU A 193 -3.41 8.62 -6.23
CA LEU A 193 -2.23 7.78 -5.97
C LEU A 193 -1.30 8.37 -4.89
N ALA A 194 -1.65 9.44 -4.17
CA ALA A 194 -0.80 9.97 -3.10
C ALA A 194 -0.48 8.91 -2.04
N GLY A 195 -1.46 8.04 -1.72
CA GLY A 195 -1.33 6.88 -0.83
C GLY A 195 -0.31 5.82 -1.26
N ILE A 196 -0.06 5.72 -2.57
CA ILE A 196 0.87 4.77 -3.19
C ILE A 196 2.23 5.45 -3.44
N CYS A 197 2.18 6.67 -3.97
CA CYS A 197 3.32 7.51 -4.33
C CYS A 197 4.14 7.92 -3.11
N MET A 198 3.47 8.30 -2.01
CA MET A 198 4.07 8.80 -0.76
C MET A 198 5.08 9.94 -0.99
N PRO A 199 4.67 11.04 -1.68
CA PRO A 199 5.61 12.05 -2.14
C PRO A 199 6.32 12.78 -1.01
N ASP A 200 5.62 13.05 0.09
CA ASP A 200 6.17 13.81 1.22
C ASP A 200 7.09 12.93 2.08
N GLU A 201 6.72 11.67 2.28
CA GLU A 201 7.53 10.70 3.01
C GLU A 201 8.85 10.43 2.29
N ILE A 202 8.81 10.23 0.97
CA ILE A 202 10.02 10.03 0.17
C ILE A 202 10.89 11.28 0.20
N THR A 203 10.29 12.46 0.06
CA THR A 203 11.05 13.73 0.09
C THR A 203 11.73 13.92 1.45
N ALA A 204 10.97 13.77 2.55
CA ALA A 204 11.48 13.91 3.91
C ALA A 204 12.61 12.90 4.21
N LEU A 205 12.46 11.63 3.80
CA LEU A 205 13.50 10.63 4.00
C LEU A 205 14.77 10.94 3.20
N ARG A 206 14.64 11.40 1.95
CA ARG A 206 15.79 11.79 1.13
C ARG A 206 16.53 12.99 1.69
N GLU A 207 15.82 13.96 2.25
CA GLU A 207 16.41 15.11 2.94
C GLU A 207 17.16 14.67 4.20
N MET A 208 16.56 13.79 5.02
CA MET A 208 17.24 13.20 6.18
C MET A 208 18.49 12.40 5.80
N GLU A 209 18.46 11.64 4.70
CA GLU A 209 19.63 10.93 4.17
C GLU A 209 20.74 11.89 3.74
N ALA A 210 20.39 12.97 3.02
CA ALA A 210 21.35 13.99 2.59
C ALA A 210 21.99 14.74 3.78
N GLU A 211 21.20 15.07 4.81
CA GLU A 211 21.71 15.68 6.04
C GLU A 211 22.68 14.76 6.79
N LYS A 212 22.38 13.46 6.88
CA LYS A 212 23.28 12.48 7.51
C LYS A 212 24.60 12.37 6.75
N GLU A 213 24.55 12.33 5.42
CA GLU A 213 25.75 12.29 4.59
C GLU A 213 26.60 13.56 4.74
N SER A 214 25.96 14.74 4.79
CA SER A 214 26.67 15.99 5.05
C SER A 214 27.34 16.02 6.43
N LYS A 215 26.69 15.45 7.46
CA LYS A 215 27.25 15.35 8.82
C LYS A 215 28.42 14.36 8.88
N MET A 216 28.27 13.18 8.27
CA MET A 216 29.37 12.22 8.19
C MET A 216 30.58 12.79 7.43
N ALA A 217 30.33 13.52 6.33
CA ALA A 217 31.40 14.18 5.59
C ALA A 217 32.09 15.30 6.39
N SER A 218 31.34 16.05 7.22
CA SER A 218 31.93 17.05 8.12
C SER A 218 32.71 16.42 9.27
N ASP A 219 32.21 15.33 9.86
CA ASP A 219 32.85 14.63 10.97
C ASP A 219 34.18 13.99 10.53
N VAL A 220 34.23 13.42 9.32
CA VAL A 220 35.46 12.89 8.71
C VAL A 220 36.47 14.00 8.37
N ALA A 221 35.98 15.21 8.04
CA ALA A 221 36.84 16.37 7.79
C ALA A 221 37.34 17.04 9.09
N GLU A 222 36.60 16.93 10.19
CA GLU A 222 37.04 17.37 11.53
C GLU A 222 38.02 16.38 12.19
N GLU A 223 37.92 15.08 11.92
CA GLU A 223 38.93 14.09 12.37
C GLU A 223 40.33 14.30 11.74
N THR A 224 40.44 15.14 10.70
CA THR A 224 41.73 15.56 10.11
C THR A 224 42.27 16.91 10.61
N LYS A 225 41.63 17.56 11.59
CA LYS A 225 42.13 18.78 12.24
C LYS A 225 41.95 18.74 13.77
N HIS A 226 43.07 18.73 14.50
CA HIS A 226 43.17 18.62 15.96
C HIS A 226 42.41 19.69 16.77
N GLU A 227 42.02 19.29 18.01
CA GLU A 227 41.76 20.09 19.23
C GLU A 227 40.88 21.36 19.13
N GLY A 228 39.72 21.34 19.80
CA GLY A 228 39.22 22.54 20.50
C GLY A 228 37.72 22.90 20.39
N LYS A 229 37.00 22.60 21.49
CA LYS A 229 35.77 23.22 22.04
C LYS A 229 34.40 23.01 21.36
N PRO A 230 33.32 22.78 22.14
CA PRO A 230 31.99 22.48 21.62
C PRO A 230 31.19 23.76 21.31
N GLY A 231 30.72 23.86 20.07
CA GLY A 231 29.74 24.85 19.61
C GLY A 231 28.31 24.35 19.82
N GLY A 232 27.45 25.20 20.37
CA GLY A 232 26.08 24.88 20.75
C GLY A 232 25.17 24.45 19.59
N VAL A 233 24.30 23.50 19.89
CA VAL A 233 23.24 23.00 19.00
C VAL A 233 22.22 24.11 18.74
N ARG A 234 22.22 24.65 17.52
CA ARG A 234 21.08 25.42 16.99
C ARG A 234 19.96 24.43 16.66
N LYS A 235 18.79 24.62 17.29
CA LYS A 235 17.54 24.02 16.85
C LYS A 235 17.12 24.70 15.55
N ASP A 236 17.11 23.95 14.46
CA ASP A 236 16.63 24.44 13.17
C ASP A 236 15.10 24.28 13.10
N GLU A 237 14.41 25.40 12.98
CA GLU A 237 12.96 25.52 12.85
C GLU A 237 12.60 25.63 11.37
N SER A 238 12.66 24.52 10.62
CA SER A 238 12.10 24.48 9.26
C SER A 238 11.74 23.06 8.79
N GLN A 239 11.12 22.25 9.64
CA GLN A 239 10.45 21.03 9.16
C GLN A 239 9.17 21.45 8.42
N GLU A 240 9.23 21.53 7.09
CA GLU A 240 8.01 21.51 6.27
C GLU A 240 7.18 20.29 6.72
N LYS A 241 6.00 20.58 7.26
CA LYS A 241 5.20 19.60 7.97
C LYS A 241 4.69 18.57 6.96
N VAL A 242 5.29 17.37 6.97
CA VAL A 242 4.84 16.21 6.18
C VAL A 242 3.32 16.14 6.26
N ARG A 243 2.64 16.27 5.12
CA ARG A 243 1.18 16.28 5.11
C ARG A 243 0.69 14.93 5.59
N ARG A 244 -0.49 14.92 6.21
CA ARG A 244 -1.11 13.67 6.60
C ARG A 244 -1.38 12.86 5.34
N LEU A 245 -0.82 11.65 5.26
CA LEU A 245 -1.28 10.62 4.33
C LEU A 245 -2.77 10.40 4.58
N LEU A 246 -3.62 10.93 3.69
CA LEU A 246 -5.07 10.71 3.67
C LEU A 246 -5.37 9.72 2.54
N PRO A 247 -5.29 8.40 2.76
CA PRO A 247 -6.02 7.48 1.88
C PRO A 247 -7.52 7.76 1.98
N ASP A 248 -8.26 7.52 0.90
CA ASP A 248 -9.73 7.55 0.89
C ASP A 248 -10.25 6.61 1.98
N ARG A 249 -10.86 7.18 3.04
CA ARG A 249 -11.54 6.55 4.18
C ARG A 249 -11.13 5.10 4.52
N ASP A 250 -10.26 4.99 5.53
CA ASP A 250 -9.89 3.77 6.27
C ASP A 250 -11.06 3.11 7.07
N ASP A 251 -12.32 3.43 6.76
CA ASP A 251 -13.50 2.86 7.44
C ASP A 251 -13.81 1.43 6.98
N THR A 252 -12.98 0.86 6.09
CA THR A 252 -13.14 -0.52 5.65
C THR A 252 -12.72 -1.48 6.76
N VAL A 253 -13.59 -2.43 7.06
CA VAL A 253 -13.40 -3.43 8.12
C VAL A 253 -13.36 -4.83 7.53
N PRO A 254 -12.58 -5.75 8.12
CA PRO A 254 -12.61 -7.15 7.73
C PRO A 254 -13.96 -7.78 8.10
N LEU A 255 -14.59 -8.48 7.17
CA LEU A 255 -15.78 -9.29 7.43
C LEU A 255 -15.38 -10.71 7.81
N PHE A 256 -15.57 -11.08 9.07
CA PHE A 256 -15.35 -12.44 9.55
C PHE A 256 -16.64 -13.26 9.47
N VAL A 257 -16.61 -14.38 8.74
CA VAL A 257 -17.71 -15.33 8.66
C VAL A 257 -17.25 -16.65 9.26
N VAL A 258 -17.85 -17.03 10.38
CA VAL A 258 -17.49 -18.24 11.14
C VAL A 258 -18.69 -19.15 11.25
N GLY A 259 -18.53 -20.42 10.87
CA GLY A 259 -19.59 -21.42 11.03
C GLY A 259 -19.71 -22.35 9.82
N GLN A 260 -20.23 -23.56 10.05
CA GLN A 260 -20.47 -24.53 8.98
C GLN A 260 -21.80 -24.23 8.29
N GLY A 261 -21.80 -24.19 6.95
CA GLY A 261 -23.00 -23.99 6.13
C GLY A 261 -23.51 -22.55 6.06
N ASN A 262 -22.71 -21.57 6.51
CA ASN A 262 -23.02 -20.16 6.28
C ASN A 262 -22.74 -19.81 4.81
N ILE A 263 -23.56 -18.93 4.21
CA ILE A 263 -23.45 -18.53 2.81
C ILE A 263 -23.21 -17.02 2.70
N VAL A 264 -22.17 -16.62 1.99
CA VAL A 264 -21.87 -15.22 1.65
C VAL A 264 -22.39 -14.93 0.24
N ARG A 265 -23.23 -13.90 0.09
CA ARG A 265 -23.85 -13.54 -1.19
C ARG A 265 -23.86 -12.03 -1.44
N LYS A 266 -23.87 -11.63 -2.70
CA LYS A 266 -24.02 -10.22 -3.12
C LYS A 266 -25.49 -9.88 -3.33
N ARG A 267 -25.91 -8.71 -2.85
CA ARG A 267 -27.18 -8.08 -3.23
C ARG A 267 -26.97 -6.58 -3.41
N GLY A 268 -27.04 -6.09 -4.65
CA GLY A 268 -26.69 -4.70 -4.97
C GLY A 268 -25.28 -4.36 -4.51
N GLU A 269 -25.14 -3.28 -3.73
CA GLU A 269 -23.88 -2.80 -3.14
C GLU A 269 -23.59 -3.38 -1.74
N ARG A 270 -24.23 -4.49 -1.36
CA ARG A 270 -24.04 -5.16 -0.07
C ARG A 270 -23.58 -6.60 -0.23
N VAL A 271 -22.78 -7.06 0.72
CA VAL A 271 -22.51 -8.48 0.98
C VAL A 271 -23.37 -8.91 2.17
N GLU A 272 -24.14 -9.99 1.99
CA GLU A 272 -25.02 -10.55 3.00
C GLU A 272 -24.49 -11.91 3.47
N VAL A 273 -24.62 -12.21 4.76
CA VAL A 273 -24.28 -13.49 5.39
C VAL A 273 -25.56 -14.19 5.81
N TRP A 274 -25.73 -15.41 5.32
CA TRP A 274 -26.93 -16.23 5.52
C TRP A 274 -26.59 -17.52 6.27
N THR A 275 -27.51 -17.94 7.13
CA THR A 275 -27.55 -19.27 7.74
C THR A 275 -28.79 -20.02 7.23
N LYS A 276 -28.98 -21.27 7.67
CA LYS A 276 -30.22 -22.03 7.43
C LYS A 276 -31.48 -21.33 7.97
N GLU A 277 -31.32 -20.47 8.98
CA GLU A 277 -32.42 -19.76 9.65
C GLU A 277 -32.72 -18.39 9.01
N GLY A 278 -31.90 -17.94 8.05
CA GLY A 278 -32.09 -16.69 7.32
C GLY A 278 -30.86 -15.76 7.34
N LYS A 279 -31.08 -14.48 7.03
CA LYS A 279 -30.03 -13.44 7.03
C LYS A 279 -29.58 -13.15 8.45
N VAL A 280 -28.28 -13.25 8.71
CA VAL A 280 -27.70 -13.00 10.04
C VAL A 280 -26.94 -11.68 10.08
N SER A 281 -26.32 -11.29 8.96
CA SER A 281 -25.56 -10.03 8.88
C SER A 281 -25.49 -9.51 7.46
N GLU A 282 -25.18 -8.23 7.30
CA GLU A 282 -24.83 -7.60 6.03
C GLU A 282 -23.81 -6.49 6.22
N ALA A 283 -23.02 -6.21 5.19
CA ALA A 283 -22.06 -5.11 5.14
C ALA A 283 -22.08 -4.46 3.76
N ARG A 284 -21.85 -3.14 3.67
CA ARG A 284 -21.72 -2.46 2.37
C ARG A 284 -20.37 -2.83 1.77
N LEU A 285 -20.33 -3.15 0.48
CA LEU A 285 -19.09 -3.58 -0.18
C LEU A 285 -17.98 -2.51 -0.09
N MET A 286 -18.35 -1.23 -0.11
CA MET A 286 -17.42 -0.10 0.08
C MET A 286 -16.81 -0.02 1.49
N GLU A 287 -17.34 -0.76 2.46
CA GLU A 287 -16.88 -0.81 3.85
C GLU A 287 -16.16 -2.14 4.16
N VAL A 288 -15.99 -3.05 3.19
CA VAL A 288 -15.35 -4.36 3.42
C VAL A 288 -13.91 -4.32 2.92
N SER A 289 -12.95 -4.48 3.84
CA SER A 289 -11.52 -4.48 3.50
C SER A 289 -11.04 -5.85 3.00
N LYS A 290 -11.65 -6.92 3.51
CA LYS A 290 -11.39 -8.33 3.19
C LYS A 290 -12.49 -9.21 3.76
N VAL A 291 -12.67 -10.41 3.21
CA VAL A 291 -13.62 -11.39 3.73
C VAL A 291 -12.85 -12.61 4.25
N CYS A 292 -13.01 -12.93 5.53
CA CYS A 292 -12.34 -14.05 6.17
C CYS A 292 -13.35 -15.17 6.46
N LEU A 293 -13.21 -16.30 5.75
CA LEU A 293 -14.11 -17.45 5.82
C LEU A 293 -13.53 -18.55 6.71
N TYR A 294 -14.17 -18.88 7.83
CA TYR A 294 -13.71 -19.90 8.78
C TYR A 294 -14.64 -21.12 8.81
N GLY A 295 -14.11 -22.27 8.39
CA GLY A 295 -14.85 -23.54 8.32
C GLY A 295 -15.48 -23.74 6.94
N GLY A 296 -16.51 -24.58 6.87
CA GLY A 296 -17.27 -24.83 5.63
C GLY A 296 -18.26 -23.71 5.32
N VAL A 297 -17.74 -22.50 5.12
CA VAL A 297 -18.53 -21.34 4.66
C VAL A 297 -18.52 -21.35 3.14
N GLU A 298 -19.70 -21.15 2.55
CA GLU A 298 -19.88 -21.03 1.10
C GLU A 298 -19.91 -19.55 0.68
N ILE A 299 -19.45 -19.28 -0.53
CA ILE A 299 -19.53 -17.96 -1.15
C ILE A 299 -20.06 -18.11 -2.56
N THR A 300 -21.07 -17.30 -2.93
CA THR A 300 -21.66 -17.39 -4.26
C THR A 300 -20.75 -16.78 -5.32
N THR A 301 -20.79 -17.30 -6.54
CA THR A 301 -19.99 -16.80 -7.67
C THR A 301 -20.15 -15.29 -7.90
N PRO A 302 -21.36 -14.70 -7.87
CA PRO A 302 -21.51 -13.25 -8.01
C PRO A 302 -20.84 -12.44 -6.90
N ALA A 303 -20.82 -12.95 -5.66
CA ALA A 303 -20.11 -12.31 -4.57
C ALA A 303 -18.59 -12.39 -4.78
N MET A 304 -18.08 -13.56 -5.16
CA MET A 304 -16.66 -13.75 -5.43
C MET A 304 -16.17 -12.85 -6.57
N MET A 305 -16.88 -12.81 -7.70
CA MET A 305 -16.50 -11.99 -8.85
C MET A 305 -16.48 -10.49 -8.51
N GLU A 306 -17.46 -10.01 -7.75
CA GLU A 306 -17.50 -8.61 -7.32
C GLU A 306 -16.34 -8.27 -6.38
N LEU A 307 -16.05 -9.13 -5.41
CA LEU A 307 -14.91 -8.95 -4.49
C LEU A 307 -13.58 -8.95 -5.26
N MET A 308 -13.41 -9.84 -6.24
CA MET A 308 -12.23 -9.87 -7.12
C MET A 308 -12.11 -8.59 -7.97
N GLN A 309 -13.21 -8.10 -8.55
CA GLN A 309 -13.22 -6.85 -9.34
C GLN A 309 -12.86 -5.62 -8.50
N ARG A 310 -13.25 -5.62 -7.22
CA ARG A 310 -12.93 -4.56 -6.26
C ARG A 310 -11.57 -4.74 -5.56
N ASN A 311 -10.81 -5.78 -5.91
CA ASN A 311 -9.57 -6.17 -5.21
C ASN A 311 -9.76 -6.38 -3.69
N VAL A 312 -10.93 -6.85 -3.25
CA VAL A 312 -11.20 -7.24 -1.86
C VAL A 312 -10.86 -8.73 -1.71
N PRO A 313 -9.80 -9.08 -0.97
CA PRO A 313 -9.36 -10.46 -0.87
C PRO A 313 -10.28 -11.32 0.00
N VAL A 314 -10.47 -12.58 -0.41
CA VAL A 314 -11.20 -13.60 0.35
C VAL A 314 -10.20 -14.60 0.92
N LEU A 315 -10.09 -14.65 2.24
CA LEU A 315 -9.16 -15.50 2.98
C LEU A 315 -9.90 -16.73 3.50
N HIS A 316 -9.41 -17.92 3.15
CA HIS A 316 -10.00 -19.19 3.53
C HIS A 316 -9.27 -19.81 4.71
N PHE A 317 -10.03 -20.21 5.73
CA PHE A 317 -9.51 -20.82 6.94
C PHE A 317 -10.27 -22.11 7.30
N SER A 318 -9.57 -23.05 7.93
CA SER A 318 -10.19 -24.16 8.62
C SER A 318 -11.00 -23.68 9.82
N HIS A 319 -11.88 -24.54 10.33
CA HIS A 319 -12.59 -24.26 11.59
C HIS A 319 -11.63 -23.98 12.76
N GLY A 320 -10.45 -24.60 12.75
CA GLY A 320 -9.39 -24.37 13.73
C GLY A 320 -8.65 -23.02 13.57
N GLY A 321 -8.87 -22.29 12.48
CA GLY A 321 -8.15 -21.06 12.12
C GLY A 321 -6.86 -21.29 11.31
N TRP A 322 -6.65 -22.52 10.82
CA TRP A 322 -5.57 -22.80 9.86
C TRP A 322 -5.87 -22.09 8.55
N TYR A 323 -4.89 -21.44 7.93
CA TYR A 323 -5.11 -20.73 6.67
C TYR A 323 -4.88 -21.68 5.50
N TYR A 324 -5.87 -21.79 4.62
CA TYR A 324 -5.79 -22.61 3.41
C TYR A 324 -5.30 -21.82 2.20
N GLY A 325 -5.72 -20.57 2.07
CA GLY A 325 -5.35 -19.75 0.92
C GLY A 325 -6.18 -18.49 0.76
N ILE A 326 -5.91 -17.79 -0.32
CA ILE A 326 -6.53 -16.53 -0.71
C ILE A 326 -7.14 -16.68 -2.09
N CYS A 327 -8.37 -16.19 -2.24
CA CYS A 327 -8.97 -15.87 -3.53
C CYS A 327 -8.95 -14.36 -3.69
N GLN A 328 -8.29 -13.88 -4.74
CA GLN A 328 -8.22 -12.47 -5.08
C GLN A 328 -8.34 -12.31 -6.60
N GLY A 329 -8.59 -11.08 -7.06
CA GLY A 329 -8.55 -10.76 -8.48
C GLY A 329 -7.16 -10.95 -9.08
N MET A 330 -6.97 -10.46 -10.30
CA MET A 330 -5.63 -10.47 -10.91
C MET A 330 -4.65 -9.73 -10.00
N SER A 331 -3.50 -10.35 -9.73
CA SER A 331 -2.49 -9.76 -8.85
C SER A 331 -2.00 -8.41 -9.38
N HIS A 332 -1.39 -7.62 -8.49
CA HIS A 332 -0.76 -6.36 -8.85
C HIS A 332 0.11 -6.47 -10.13
N LYS A 333 -0.05 -5.52 -11.07
CA LYS A 333 0.58 -5.55 -12.40
C LYS A 333 2.06 -5.13 -12.40
N ASN A 334 2.57 -4.65 -11.27
CA ASN A 334 3.94 -4.19 -11.10
C ASN A 334 4.93 -5.37 -11.02
N VAL A 335 5.20 -5.99 -12.16
CA VAL A 335 6.21 -7.06 -12.30
C VAL A 335 7.62 -6.55 -12.02
N GLU A 336 7.90 -5.27 -12.28
CA GLU A 336 9.20 -4.63 -12.04
C GLU A 336 9.60 -4.73 -10.56
N LEU A 337 8.67 -4.47 -9.62
CA LEU A 337 8.93 -4.64 -8.19
C LEU A 337 9.36 -6.08 -7.86
N ARG A 338 8.73 -7.08 -8.47
CA ARG A 338 9.09 -8.49 -8.24
C ARG A 338 10.47 -8.80 -8.83
N ILE A 339 10.79 -8.32 -10.02
CA ILE A 339 12.13 -8.48 -10.61
C ILE A 339 13.18 -7.91 -9.65
N ARG A 340 12.99 -6.68 -9.18
CA ARG A 340 13.89 -6.04 -8.20
C ARG A 340 13.97 -6.81 -6.89
N GLN A 341 12.86 -7.33 -6.38
CA GLN A 341 12.85 -8.17 -5.17
C GLN A 341 13.73 -9.41 -5.35
N PHE A 342 13.63 -10.09 -6.49
CA PHE A 342 14.42 -11.29 -6.77
C PHE A 342 15.90 -10.95 -6.91
N ASP A 343 16.24 -9.84 -7.55
CA ASP A 343 17.62 -9.36 -7.69
C ASP A 343 18.22 -9.01 -6.32
N TRP A 344 17.49 -8.28 -5.47
CA TRP A 344 17.92 -7.95 -4.12
C TRP A 344 18.06 -9.19 -3.23
N ALA A 345 17.14 -10.14 -3.32
CA ALA A 345 17.19 -11.38 -2.54
C ALA A 345 18.35 -12.30 -2.97
N ARG A 346 18.83 -12.18 -4.21
CA ARG A 346 20.01 -12.88 -4.72
C ARG A 346 21.33 -12.26 -4.26
N ASP A 347 21.35 -10.97 -3.96
CA ASP A 347 22.52 -10.24 -3.48
C ASP A 347 22.63 -10.33 -1.94
N PRO A 348 23.66 -11.02 -1.40
CA PRO A 348 23.79 -11.21 0.05
C PRO A 348 24.01 -9.91 0.82
N GLU A 349 24.72 -8.94 0.25
CA GLU A 349 25.02 -7.67 0.92
C GLU A 349 23.78 -6.79 1.01
N ARG A 350 23.01 -6.72 -0.09
CA ARG A 350 21.71 -6.02 -0.12
C ARG A 350 20.70 -6.66 0.82
N SER A 351 20.60 -7.99 0.81
CA SER A 351 19.71 -8.74 1.72
C SER A 351 20.10 -8.52 3.19
N LEU A 352 21.40 -8.50 3.49
CA LEU A 352 21.92 -8.22 4.83
C LEU A 352 21.59 -6.79 5.26
N ALA A 353 21.75 -5.79 4.39
CA ALA A 353 21.43 -4.39 4.71
C ALA A 353 19.96 -4.19 5.14
N LEU A 354 19.03 -4.85 4.43
CA LEU A 354 17.61 -4.86 4.81
C LEU A 354 17.38 -5.59 6.13
N ALA A 355 17.97 -6.77 6.29
CA ALA A 355 17.82 -7.60 7.48
C ALA A 355 18.33 -6.87 8.75
N ARG A 356 19.49 -6.20 8.67
CA ARG A 356 20.06 -5.41 9.78
C ARG A 356 19.06 -4.37 10.28
N SER A 357 18.47 -3.62 9.35
CA SER A 357 17.48 -2.58 9.66
C SER A 357 16.24 -3.16 10.36
N MET A 358 15.67 -4.25 9.83
CA MET A 358 14.49 -4.90 10.41
C MET A 358 14.76 -5.50 11.80
N VAL A 359 15.91 -6.16 11.98
CA VAL A 359 16.30 -6.76 13.26
C VAL A 359 16.61 -5.68 14.30
N ALA A 360 17.37 -4.64 13.94
CA ALA A 360 17.62 -3.50 14.82
C ALA A 360 16.31 -2.83 15.26
N GLY A 361 15.38 -2.62 14.31
CA GLY A 361 14.05 -2.08 14.59
C GLY A 361 13.25 -2.93 15.57
N LYS A 362 13.25 -4.26 15.39
CA LYS A 362 12.65 -5.21 16.34
C LYS A 362 13.23 -5.07 17.74
N ILE A 363 14.57 -5.11 17.87
CA ILE A 363 15.24 -5.09 19.17
C ILE A 363 14.94 -3.76 19.88
N SER A 364 14.94 -2.65 19.15
CA SER A 364 14.56 -1.34 19.70
C SER A 364 13.11 -1.33 20.19
N ASN A 365 12.17 -1.91 19.44
CA ASN A 365 10.77 -2.01 19.87
C ASN A 365 10.58 -2.94 21.07
N CYS A 366 11.34 -4.04 21.17
CA CYS A 366 11.38 -4.88 22.37
C CYS A 366 11.83 -4.07 23.60
N ARG A 367 12.92 -3.31 23.47
CA ARG A 367 13.46 -2.44 24.52
C ARG A 367 12.44 -1.39 24.95
N THR A 368 11.79 -0.71 24.01
CA THR A 368 10.74 0.28 24.30
C THR A 368 9.56 -0.37 25.02
N LEU A 369 9.14 -1.57 24.62
CA LEU A 369 8.03 -2.28 25.26
C LEU A 369 8.36 -2.64 26.72
N LEU A 370 9.57 -3.18 26.99
CA LEU A 370 10.04 -3.46 28.35
C LEU A 370 10.08 -2.19 29.19
N ARG A 371 10.78 -1.16 28.71
CA ARG A 371 10.92 0.12 29.42
C ARG A 371 9.58 0.73 29.84
N ARG A 372 8.52 0.52 29.05
CA ARG A 372 7.19 1.08 29.30
C ARG A 372 6.29 0.24 30.20
N ASN A 373 6.46 -1.08 30.17
CA ASN A 373 5.48 -2.01 30.73
C ASN A 373 6.03 -2.92 31.83
N ASP A 374 7.35 -3.14 31.89
CA ASP A 374 8.01 -3.85 32.99
C ASP A 374 8.26 -2.84 34.13
N PRO A 375 7.55 -2.93 35.27
CA PRO A 375 7.74 -2.03 36.39
C PRO A 375 9.11 -2.17 37.05
N GLU A 376 9.78 -3.30 36.84
CA GLU A 376 11.10 -3.63 37.41
C GLU A 376 12.14 -3.85 36.31
N ALA A 377 11.99 -3.17 35.16
CA ALA A 377 12.90 -3.31 34.02
C ALA A 377 14.37 -3.09 34.46
N PRO A 378 15.23 -4.12 34.49
CA PRO A 378 16.61 -3.93 34.92
C PRO A 378 17.34 -3.08 33.89
N GLN A 379 18.02 -2.02 34.34
CA GLN A 379 18.76 -1.13 33.45
C GLN A 379 19.80 -1.90 32.62
N GLU A 380 20.44 -2.91 33.21
CA GLU A 380 21.38 -3.81 32.53
C GLU A 380 20.77 -4.50 31.29
N VAL A 381 19.49 -4.90 31.36
CA VAL A 381 18.80 -5.53 30.22
C VAL A 381 18.47 -4.50 29.15
N LEU A 382 18.06 -3.29 29.54
CA LEU A 382 17.78 -2.21 28.60
C LEU A 382 19.05 -1.74 27.88
N ASP A 383 20.18 -1.69 28.58
CA ASP A 383 21.50 -1.33 28.03
C ASP A 383 22.02 -2.46 27.14
N LEU A 384 21.84 -3.73 27.54
CA LEU A 384 22.14 -4.89 26.71
C LEU A 384 21.38 -4.82 25.38
N LEU A 385 20.06 -4.58 25.41
CA LEU A 385 19.26 -4.48 24.20
C LEU A 385 19.69 -3.29 23.34
N GLU A 386 20.04 -2.15 23.94
CA GLU A 386 20.55 -0.99 23.19
C GLU A 386 21.88 -1.30 22.49
N ARG A 387 22.79 -2.01 23.16
CA ARG A 387 24.03 -2.47 22.54
C ARG A 387 23.76 -3.44 21.39
N LEU A 388 22.83 -4.39 21.56
CA LEU A 388 22.46 -5.35 20.52
C LEU A 388 21.80 -4.68 19.31
N VAL A 389 21.12 -3.54 19.48
CA VAL A 389 20.66 -2.71 18.34
C VAL A 389 21.85 -2.27 17.49
N ARG A 390 22.87 -1.67 18.11
CA ARG A 390 24.07 -1.19 17.39
C ARG A 390 24.83 -2.33 16.74
N GLU A 391 25.01 -3.45 17.45
CA GLU A 391 25.64 -4.64 16.88
C GLU A 391 24.85 -5.22 15.69
N ALA A 392 23.51 -5.15 15.73
CA ALA A 392 22.66 -5.57 14.61
C ALA A 392 22.83 -4.65 13.39
N GLU A 393 22.95 -3.34 13.59
CA GLU A 393 23.19 -2.35 12.52
C GLU A 393 24.55 -2.57 11.82
N ASP A 394 25.56 -3.06 12.56
CA ASP A 394 26.92 -3.28 12.06
C ASP A 394 27.22 -4.75 11.69
N ALA A 395 26.24 -5.66 11.79
CA ALA A 395 26.47 -7.10 11.70
C ALA A 395 27.03 -7.54 10.34
N SER A 396 28.30 -7.97 10.27
CA SER A 396 29.01 -8.25 9.01
C SER A 396 28.45 -9.40 8.15
N ARG A 397 27.60 -10.28 8.69
CA ARG A 397 27.02 -11.42 7.95
C ARG A 397 25.73 -11.94 8.59
N MET A 398 24.90 -12.61 7.77
CA MET A 398 23.59 -13.13 8.19
C MET A 398 23.62 -14.04 9.44
N PRO A 399 24.56 -14.99 9.59
CA PRO A 399 24.61 -15.82 10.80
C PRO A 399 24.93 -15.05 12.08
N SER A 400 25.74 -13.98 11.99
CA SER A 400 26.02 -13.11 13.14
C SER A 400 24.75 -12.36 13.56
N LEU A 401 24.00 -11.84 12.57
CA LEU A 401 22.73 -11.15 12.82
C LEU A 401 21.68 -12.06 13.46
N LEU A 402 21.60 -13.33 13.02
CA LEU A 402 20.75 -14.35 13.65
C LEU A 402 21.14 -14.61 15.12
N GLY A 403 22.44 -14.62 15.44
CA GLY A 403 22.92 -14.74 16.81
C GLY A 403 22.52 -13.56 17.69
N ILE A 404 22.64 -12.34 17.16
CA ILE A 404 22.23 -11.09 17.83
C ILE A 404 20.72 -11.08 18.07
N GLU A 405 19.92 -11.45 17.07
CA GLU A 405 18.46 -11.57 17.20
C GLU A 405 18.06 -12.60 18.27
N GLY A 406 18.76 -13.74 18.31
CA GLY A 406 18.55 -14.77 19.32
C GLY A 406 18.85 -14.28 20.73
N ALA A 407 20.00 -13.63 20.94
CA ALA A 407 20.39 -13.07 22.24
C ALA A 407 19.42 -11.98 22.71
N ALA A 408 18.97 -11.10 21.79
CA ALA A 408 17.98 -10.08 22.10
C ALA A 408 16.61 -10.69 22.45
N ALA A 409 16.20 -11.73 21.73
CA ALA A 409 14.95 -12.45 22.01
C ALA A 409 15.00 -13.14 23.38
N GLU A 410 16.11 -13.76 23.74
CA GLU A 410 16.31 -14.37 25.06
C GLU A 410 16.23 -13.33 26.18
N ALA A 411 16.97 -12.22 26.06
CA ALA A 411 16.93 -11.12 27.02
C ALA A 411 15.50 -10.56 27.18
N TYR A 412 14.80 -10.34 26.06
CA TYR A 412 13.42 -9.85 26.07
C TYR A 412 12.43 -10.84 26.70
N PHE A 413 12.43 -12.11 26.27
CA PHE A 413 11.47 -13.08 26.76
C PHE A 413 11.71 -13.50 28.21
N SER A 414 12.95 -13.43 28.71
CA SER A 414 13.25 -13.63 30.13
C SER A 414 12.49 -12.68 31.06
N ARG A 415 12.10 -11.50 30.54
CA ARG A 415 11.32 -10.48 31.24
C ARG A 415 9.85 -10.46 30.86
N PHE A 416 9.40 -11.29 29.92
CA PHE A 416 8.01 -11.20 29.44
C PHE A 416 6.98 -11.52 30.53
N ALA A 417 7.33 -12.40 31.48
CA ALA A 417 6.46 -12.72 32.61
C ALA A 417 6.17 -11.51 33.52
N SER A 418 7.14 -10.60 33.72
CA SER A 418 6.93 -9.40 34.55
C SER A 418 6.01 -8.37 33.87
N LEU A 419 5.79 -8.49 32.56
CA LEU A 419 4.80 -7.67 31.83
C LEU A 419 3.35 -8.10 32.13
N LEU A 420 3.16 -9.32 32.63
CA LEU A 420 1.85 -9.90 32.96
C LEU A 420 1.50 -9.57 34.42
N LYS A 421 0.74 -8.49 34.61
CA LYS A 421 0.29 -8.00 35.93
C LYS A 421 -0.80 -8.86 36.55
N CYS A 422 -1.49 -9.67 35.75
CA CYS A 422 -2.59 -10.50 36.23
C CYS A 422 -2.10 -11.87 36.75
N SER A 423 -2.24 -12.10 38.04
CA SER A 423 -1.86 -13.34 38.74
C SER A 423 -2.93 -14.44 38.68
N GLN A 424 -3.70 -14.57 37.59
CA GLN A 424 -4.74 -15.61 37.41
C GLN A 424 -4.19 -17.03 37.23
N GLY A 425 -2.99 -17.33 37.75
CA GLY A 425 -2.33 -18.62 37.61
C GLY A 425 -1.67 -18.85 36.23
N PHE A 426 -1.61 -17.82 35.38
CA PHE A 426 -0.82 -17.89 34.15
C PHE A 426 0.65 -17.72 34.48
N SER A 427 1.47 -18.70 34.08
CA SER A 427 2.93 -18.63 34.16
C SER A 427 3.52 -18.60 32.77
N PHE A 428 4.60 -17.83 32.62
CA PHE A 428 5.41 -17.76 31.41
C PHE A 428 6.87 -17.95 31.81
N GLN A 429 7.51 -19.01 31.32
CA GLN A 429 8.92 -19.27 31.58
C GLN A 429 9.76 -18.84 30.37
N ASP A 430 9.41 -19.32 29.19
CA ASP A 430 10.14 -19.11 27.95
C ASP A 430 9.19 -19.12 26.75
N ARG A 431 9.70 -18.65 25.59
CA ARG A 431 8.95 -18.68 24.34
C ARG A 431 9.01 -20.09 23.72
N ASN A 432 7.91 -20.84 23.78
CA ASN A 432 7.78 -22.16 23.17
C ASN A 432 6.72 -22.17 22.05
N LYS A 433 7.07 -22.70 20.87
CA LYS A 433 6.28 -22.47 19.64
C LYS A 433 5.39 -23.65 19.22
N ARG A 434 5.81 -24.91 19.42
CA ARG A 434 5.11 -26.09 18.86
C ARG A 434 5.40 -27.39 19.62
N PRO A 435 4.40 -27.97 20.29
CA PRO A 435 3.12 -27.38 20.69
C PRO A 435 3.31 -26.38 21.85
N PRO A 436 2.48 -25.32 21.96
CA PRO A 436 2.50 -24.43 23.12
C PRO A 436 2.22 -25.21 24.42
N ARG A 437 3.01 -24.95 25.46
CA ARG A 437 2.93 -25.64 26.75
C ARG A 437 2.15 -24.86 27.80
N ASP A 438 1.95 -23.57 27.56
CA ASP A 438 1.25 -22.65 28.44
C ASP A 438 0.26 -21.74 27.63
N PRO A 439 -0.75 -21.16 28.30
CA PRO A 439 -1.76 -20.33 27.65
C PRO A 439 -1.20 -19.08 26.96
N VAL A 440 -0.16 -18.46 27.54
CA VAL A 440 0.46 -17.23 27.01
C VAL A 440 1.13 -17.52 25.67
N ASN A 441 1.91 -18.61 25.58
CA ASN A 441 2.52 -19.07 24.34
C ASN A 441 1.47 -19.48 23.30
N ALA A 442 0.32 -20.02 23.71
CA ALA A 442 -0.77 -20.32 22.79
C ALA A 442 -1.35 -19.03 22.16
N VAL A 443 -1.59 -17.99 22.97
CA VAL A 443 -2.06 -16.67 22.50
C VAL A 443 -1.02 -15.99 21.61
N LEU A 444 0.26 -15.91 22.03
CA LEU A 444 1.33 -15.32 21.24
C LEU A 444 1.50 -16.00 19.88
N SER A 445 1.46 -17.34 19.86
CA SER A 445 1.56 -18.11 18.61
C SER A 445 0.38 -17.87 17.69
N TYR A 446 -0.84 -17.73 18.24
CA TYR A 446 -2.03 -17.39 17.48
C TYR A 446 -1.95 -15.98 16.90
N LEU A 447 -1.54 -14.98 17.70
CA LEU A 447 -1.37 -13.59 17.27
C LEU A 447 -0.27 -13.43 16.21
N TYR A 448 0.88 -14.09 16.36
CA TYR A 448 1.90 -14.13 15.30
C TYR A 448 1.38 -14.76 14.02
N GLY A 449 0.54 -15.80 14.14
CA GLY A 449 -0.12 -16.42 13.00
C GLY A 449 -1.07 -15.47 12.26
N ILE A 450 -1.85 -14.67 12.99
CA ILE A 450 -2.73 -13.65 12.38
C ILE A 450 -1.90 -12.53 11.75
N LEU A 451 -0.91 -11.99 12.46
CA LEU A 451 -0.08 -10.89 11.97
C LEU A 451 0.73 -11.27 10.72
N THR A 452 1.26 -12.50 10.68
CA THR A 452 1.94 -13.02 9.47
C THR A 452 1.00 -13.03 8.27
N LYS A 453 -0.27 -13.39 8.46
CA LYS A 453 -1.27 -13.43 7.39
C LYS A 453 -1.70 -12.03 6.97
N GLU A 454 -1.80 -11.10 7.90
CA GLU A 454 -2.04 -9.68 7.60
C GLU A 454 -0.94 -9.17 6.67
N LEU A 455 0.32 -9.35 7.06
CA LEU A 455 1.47 -8.94 6.26
C LEU A 455 1.57 -9.69 4.93
N PHE A 456 1.22 -10.98 4.87
CA PHE A 456 1.14 -11.72 3.60
C PHE A 456 0.22 -11.01 2.60
N VAL A 457 -0.99 -10.62 3.05
CA VAL A 457 -1.95 -9.90 2.21
C VAL A 457 -1.43 -8.51 1.87
N THR A 458 -0.86 -7.79 2.84
CA THR A 458 -0.32 -6.44 2.61
C THR A 458 0.81 -6.44 1.57
N VAL A 459 1.82 -7.30 1.70
CA VAL A 459 2.95 -7.32 0.76
C VAL A 459 2.50 -7.80 -0.63
N LEU A 460 1.56 -8.74 -0.69
CA LEU A 460 0.94 -9.18 -1.94
C LEU A 460 0.17 -8.06 -2.64
N ALA A 461 -0.57 -7.25 -1.88
CA ALA A 461 -1.32 -6.10 -2.39
C ALA A 461 -0.40 -4.98 -2.90
N VAL A 462 0.76 -4.77 -2.26
CA VAL A 462 1.80 -3.85 -2.73
C VAL A 462 2.52 -4.38 -3.99
N GLY A 463 2.47 -5.69 -4.23
CA GLY A 463 2.95 -6.32 -5.45
C GLY A 463 4.16 -7.25 -5.28
N PHE A 464 4.61 -7.47 -4.05
CA PHE A 464 5.69 -8.42 -3.74
C PHE A 464 5.29 -9.88 -3.95
N GLU A 465 6.30 -10.75 -4.08
CA GLU A 465 6.20 -12.19 -3.86
C GLU A 465 6.34 -12.50 -2.36
N PRO A 466 5.27 -12.86 -1.62
CA PRO A 466 5.32 -13.01 -0.17
C PRO A 466 6.23 -14.14 0.34
N TYR A 467 6.57 -15.14 -0.49
CA TYR A 467 7.39 -16.28 -0.09
C TYR A 467 8.90 -15.99 -0.14
N LEU A 468 9.33 -14.92 -0.80
CA LEU A 468 10.73 -14.55 -0.97
C LEU A 468 11.14 -13.40 -0.04
N GLY A 469 11.75 -13.74 1.11
CA GLY A 469 12.28 -12.77 2.07
C GLY A 469 13.77 -12.47 1.84
N PHE A 470 14.29 -11.52 2.61
CA PHE A 470 15.70 -11.09 2.65
C PHE A 470 16.42 -11.61 3.90
N TYR A 471 15.71 -11.78 5.03
CA TYR A 471 16.26 -12.27 6.28
C TYR A 471 15.93 -13.75 6.48
N HIS A 472 14.65 -14.10 6.47
CA HIS A 472 14.23 -15.49 6.61
C HIS A 472 14.47 -16.28 5.32
N GLN A 473 15.26 -17.35 5.44
CA GLN A 473 15.53 -18.24 4.33
C GLN A 473 14.23 -18.88 3.78
N PRO A 474 14.03 -18.88 2.45
CA PRO A 474 12.91 -19.53 1.80
C PRO A 474 12.85 -21.01 2.20
N LYS A 475 11.69 -21.43 2.69
CA LYS A 475 11.34 -22.84 2.91
C LYS A 475 9.98 -23.08 2.28
N TYR A 476 9.74 -24.29 1.77
CA TYR A 476 8.46 -24.63 1.13
C TYR A 476 7.27 -24.24 2.03
N GLY A 477 6.38 -23.41 1.49
CA GLY A 477 5.19 -22.91 2.18
C GLY A 477 5.43 -21.86 3.29
N ARG A 478 6.66 -21.40 3.51
CA ARG A 478 6.98 -20.37 4.51
C ARG A 478 6.89 -18.98 3.88
N PRO A 479 5.98 -18.08 4.33
CA PRO A 479 5.85 -16.73 3.79
C PRO A 479 6.97 -15.82 4.31
N SER A 480 8.17 -15.99 3.75
CA SER A 480 9.41 -15.45 4.33
C SER A 480 9.43 -13.93 4.37
N LEU A 481 8.96 -13.23 3.32
CA LEU A 481 8.89 -11.77 3.33
C LEU A 481 7.92 -11.25 4.38
N ALA A 482 6.75 -11.89 4.51
CA ALA A 482 5.79 -11.51 5.53
C ALA A 482 6.36 -11.71 6.95
N LEU A 483 7.20 -12.73 7.16
CA LEU A 483 7.90 -12.93 8.44
C LEU A 483 8.98 -11.87 8.69
N ASP A 484 9.72 -11.46 7.66
CA ASP A 484 10.73 -10.39 7.73
C ASP A 484 10.07 -9.08 8.14
N MET A 485 9.07 -8.64 7.38
CA MET A 485 8.30 -7.41 7.66
C MET A 485 7.63 -7.46 9.04
N MET A 486 7.31 -8.65 9.56
CA MET A 486 6.68 -8.79 10.87
C MET A 486 7.61 -8.48 12.03
N GLU A 487 8.94 -8.63 11.86
CA GLU A 487 9.89 -8.56 12.98
C GLU A 487 9.78 -7.23 13.75
N GLU A 488 9.64 -6.11 13.04
CA GLU A 488 9.48 -4.77 13.63
C GLU A 488 8.19 -4.62 14.44
N PHE A 489 7.13 -5.35 14.05
CA PHE A 489 5.79 -5.21 14.58
C PHE A 489 5.40 -6.25 15.62
N ARG A 490 6.18 -7.34 15.79
CA ARG A 490 5.87 -8.36 16.82
C ARG A 490 5.69 -7.75 18.21
N PRO A 491 6.62 -6.91 18.73
CA PRO A 491 6.48 -6.33 20.06
C PRO A 491 5.29 -5.34 20.13
N LEU A 492 5.08 -4.61 19.03
CA LEU A 492 4.12 -3.51 18.98
C LEU A 492 2.68 -3.98 18.83
N ILE A 493 2.43 -5.03 18.05
CA ILE A 493 1.08 -5.48 17.73
C ILE A 493 0.76 -6.76 18.50
N ALA A 494 1.47 -7.85 18.23
CA ALA A 494 1.14 -9.15 18.78
C ALA A 494 1.43 -9.23 20.29
N ASP A 495 2.63 -8.89 20.73
CA ASP A 495 3.02 -9.00 22.14
C ASP A 495 2.21 -8.01 22.99
N SER A 496 2.10 -6.75 22.56
CA SER A 496 1.26 -5.75 23.23
C SER A 496 -0.21 -6.19 23.34
N THR A 497 -0.76 -6.83 22.29
CA THR A 497 -2.13 -7.38 22.35
C THR A 497 -2.24 -8.49 23.38
N ALA A 498 -1.29 -9.43 23.40
CA ALA A 498 -1.28 -10.52 24.38
C ALA A 498 -1.22 -9.96 25.82
N ILE A 499 -0.29 -9.05 26.09
CA ILE A 499 -0.12 -8.39 27.39
C ILE A 499 -1.44 -7.73 27.82
N ASN A 500 -2.08 -6.98 26.93
CA ASN A 500 -3.35 -6.30 27.25
C ASN A 500 -4.49 -7.28 27.53
N LEU A 501 -4.64 -8.34 26.74
CA LEU A 501 -5.69 -9.34 26.95
C LEU A 501 -5.59 -10.02 28.32
N PHE A 502 -4.37 -10.35 28.77
CA PHE A 502 -4.15 -10.94 30.09
C PHE A 502 -4.27 -9.90 31.21
N ASN A 503 -3.67 -8.72 31.06
CA ASN A 503 -3.69 -7.67 32.09
C ASN A 503 -5.11 -7.12 32.35
N ASN A 504 -5.94 -7.05 31.31
CA ASN A 504 -7.33 -6.62 31.42
C ASN A 504 -8.30 -7.75 31.78
N ARG A 505 -7.80 -8.97 32.05
CA ARG A 505 -8.60 -10.16 32.40
C ARG A 505 -9.65 -10.52 31.34
N GLU A 506 -9.37 -10.23 30.08
CA GLU A 506 -10.24 -10.64 28.97
C GLU A 506 -10.14 -12.16 28.75
N LEU A 507 -8.97 -12.75 29.01
CA LEU A 507 -8.72 -14.19 28.96
C LEU A 507 -8.62 -14.79 30.38
N ALA A 508 -9.32 -15.89 30.59
CA ALA A 508 -9.36 -16.65 31.85
C ALA A 508 -8.84 -18.10 31.64
N PRO A 509 -8.47 -18.83 32.71
CA PRO A 509 -7.98 -20.21 32.57
C PRO A 509 -8.94 -21.13 31.79
N ASP A 510 -10.25 -20.92 31.94
CA ASP A 510 -11.30 -21.71 31.26
C ASP A 510 -11.40 -21.43 29.75
N ASP A 511 -10.71 -20.41 29.23
CA ASP A 511 -10.62 -20.13 27.79
C ASP A 511 -9.69 -21.11 27.05
N PHE A 512 -9.03 -22.01 27.78
CA PHE A 512 -7.99 -22.91 27.27
C PHE A 512 -8.31 -24.36 27.55
N ILE A 513 -7.91 -25.24 26.63
CA ILE A 513 -7.97 -26.69 26.81
C ILE A 513 -6.57 -27.29 26.71
N LYS A 514 -6.20 -28.09 27.72
CA LYS A 514 -5.00 -28.90 27.69
C LYS A 514 -5.30 -30.19 26.93
N THR A 515 -4.70 -30.33 25.77
CA THR A 515 -4.69 -31.57 24.98
C THR A 515 -3.49 -32.43 25.37
N GLY A 516 -3.46 -33.71 24.99
CA GLY A 516 -2.29 -34.56 25.21
C GLY A 516 -1.00 -34.07 24.53
N ILE A 517 -1.12 -33.13 23.59
CA ILE A 517 -0.02 -32.57 22.81
C ILE A 517 0.40 -31.20 23.36
N GLY A 518 -0.54 -30.37 23.83
CA GLY A 518 -0.25 -29.06 24.39
C GLY A 518 -1.52 -28.24 24.67
N ILE A 519 -1.38 -26.93 24.83
CA ILE A 519 -2.51 -26.05 25.14
C ILE A 519 -3.09 -25.44 23.85
N SER A 520 -4.43 -25.46 23.76
CA SER A 520 -5.19 -24.88 22.65
C SER A 520 -6.23 -23.87 23.16
N LEU A 521 -6.51 -22.85 22.34
CA LEU A 521 -7.57 -21.86 22.56
C LEU A 521 -8.94 -22.44 22.21
N LEU A 522 -9.93 -22.26 23.10
CA LEU A 522 -11.33 -22.55 22.80
C LEU A 522 -11.93 -21.53 21.80
N PRO A 523 -13.06 -21.84 21.12
CA PRO A 523 -13.66 -20.94 20.12
C PRO A 523 -13.96 -19.53 20.65
N GLU A 524 -14.52 -19.40 21.85
CA GLU A 524 -14.80 -18.08 22.46
C GLU A 524 -13.51 -17.31 22.77
N ALA A 525 -12.47 -18.00 23.24
CA ALA A 525 -11.14 -17.43 23.44
C ALA A 525 -10.56 -16.85 22.13
N LYS A 526 -10.70 -17.57 21.02
CA LYS A 526 -10.26 -17.09 19.71
C LYS A 526 -10.97 -15.80 19.30
N LYS A 527 -12.29 -15.70 19.53
CA LYS A 527 -13.06 -14.47 19.26
C LYS A 527 -12.53 -13.29 20.08
N LYS A 528 -12.26 -13.49 21.38
CA LYS A 528 -11.67 -12.47 22.26
C LYS A 528 -10.29 -12.02 21.77
N VAL A 529 -9.43 -12.97 21.40
CA VAL A 529 -8.08 -12.68 20.87
C VAL A 529 -8.16 -11.90 19.55
N VAL A 530 -9.03 -12.30 18.63
CA VAL A 530 -9.26 -11.58 17.36
C VAL A 530 -9.79 -10.17 17.62
N ALA A 531 -10.75 -10.01 18.53
CA ALA A 531 -11.28 -8.68 18.90
C ALA A 531 -10.18 -7.77 19.49
N GLY A 532 -9.32 -8.30 20.37
CA GLY A 532 -8.18 -7.58 20.91
C GLY A 532 -7.16 -7.17 19.83
N TYR A 533 -6.87 -8.08 18.90
CA TYR A 533 -6.00 -7.80 17.75
C TYR A 533 -6.57 -6.70 16.86
N GLU A 534 -7.86 -6.76 16.51
CA GLU A 534 -8.49 -5.74 15.67
C GLU A 534 -8.52 -4.36 16.33
N ARG A 535 -8.80 -4.28 17.65
CA ARG A 535 -8.65 -3.03 18.42
C ARG A 535 -7.23 -2.48 18.33
N ARG A 536 -6.22 -3.35 18.41
CA ARG A 536 -4.81 -2.95 18.28
C ARG A 536 -4.50 -2.43 16.89
N MET A 537 -4.98 -3.10 15.83
CA MET A 537 -4.77 -2.69 14.45
C MET A 537 -5.37 -1.32 14.12
N GLN A 538 -6.52 -1.00 14.73
CA GLN A 538 -7.20 0.29 14.58
C GLN A 538 -6.62 1.42 15.44
N THR A 539 -5.75 1.09 16.41
CA THR A 539 -5.13 2.09 17.28
C THR A 539 -4.34 3.08 16.43
N GLN A 540 -4.67 4.37 16.56
CA GLN A 540 -3.98 5.46 15.89
C GLN A 540 -2.79 5.95 16.73
N ILE A 541 -1.64 6.13 16.08
CA ILE A 541 -0.43 6.67 16.69
C ILE A 541 0.17 7.76 15.79
N ALA A 542 0.95 8.66 16.38
CA ALA A 542 1.77 9.58 15.60
C ALA A 542 2.95 8.79 14.99
N HIS A 543 3.12 8.87 13.66
CA HIS A 543 4.21 8.19 12.99
C HIS A 543 5.56 8.76 13.51
N PRO A 544 6.49 7.93 13.99
CA PRO A 544 7.70 8.39 14.68
C PRO A 544 8.65 9.21 13.80
N ILE A 545 8.59 9.01 12.48
CA ILE A 545 9.39 9.73 11.49
C ILE A 545 8.63 10.91 10.88
N PHE A 546 7.33 10.74 10.61
CA PHE A 546 6.55 11.67 9.78
C PHE A 546 5.59 12.56 10.58
N GLY A 547 5.38 12.25 11.87
CA GLY A 547 4.56 13.04 12.79
C GLY A 547 3.04 12.97 12.60
N TYR A 548 2.54 12.53 11.43
CA TYR A 548 1.10 12.42 11.20
C TYR A 548 0.47 11.22 11.93
N THR A 549 -0.84 11.33 12.23
CA THR A 549 -1.61 10.27 12.89
C THR A 549 -2.02 9.18 11.89
N VAL A 550 -1.72 7.92 12.23
CA VAL A 550 -1.94 6.75 11.37
C VAL A 550 -2.22 5.49 12.19
N SER A 551 -3.02 4.56 11.67
CA SER A 551 -3.33 3.27 12.30
C SER A 551 -2.19 2.26 12.11
N TYR A 552 -2.07 1.27 13.00
CA TYR A 552 -1.12 0.17 12.80
C TYR A 552 -1.36 -0.59 11.49
N ARG A 553 -2.63 -0.79 11.11
CA ARG A 553 -2.99 -1.42 9.83
C ARG A 553 -2.38 -0.68 8.65
N ARG A 554 -2.49 0.65 8.64
CA ARG A 554 -1.93 1.48 7.58
C ARG A 554 -0.41 1.53 7.63
N ILE A 555 0.20 1.48 8.82
CA ILE A 555 1.67 1.42 8.96
C ILE A 555 2.27 0.18 8.29
N LEU A 556 1.60 -0.99 8.36
CA LEU A 556 2.09 -2.19 7.67
C LEU A 556 2.23 -1.96 6.15
N GLU A 557 1.26 -1.28 5.56
CA GLU A 557 1.29 -0.93 4.13
C GLU A 557 2.36 0.13 3.83
N VAL A 558 2.46 1.18 4.66
CA VAL A 558 3.49 2.22 4.51
C VAL A 558 4.88 1.59 4.55
N GLN A 559 5.17 0.72 5.51
CA GLN A 559 6.48 0.05 5.59
C GLN A 559 6.74 -0.87 4.41
N SER A 560 5.73 -1.61 3.94
CA SER A 560 5.84 -2.43 2.73
C SER A 560 6.14 -1.58 1.50
N ARG A 561 5.54 -0.39 1.38
CA ARG A 561 5.83 0.56 0.30
C ARG A 561 7.21 1.20 0.44
N LEU A 562 7.67 1.54 1.64
CA LEU A 562 9.02 2.05 1.86
C LEU A 562 10.08 1.02 1.46
N LEU A 563 9.87 -0.25 1.76
CA LEU A 563 10.70 -1.34 1.25
C LEU A 563 10.72 -1.35 -0.29
N ALA A 564 9.56 -1.21 -0.95
CA ALA A 564 9.50 -1.15 -2.41
C ALA A 564 10.33 0.02 -2.98
N ARG A 565 10.30 1.19 -2.31
CA ARG A 565 11.09 2.36 -2.70
C ARG A 565 12.61 2.13 -2.57
N VAL A 566 13.05 1.38 -1.57
CA VAL A 566 14.46 0.97 -1.43
C VAL A 566 14.88 0.06 -2.59
N LEU A 567 14.07 -0.97 -2.89
CA LEU A 567 14.35 -1.91 -3.98
C LEU A 567 14.40 -1.25 -5.36
N GLN A 568 13.58 -0.21 -5.55
CA GLN A 568 13.53 0.59 -6.77
C GLN A 568 14.63 1.68 -6.82
N GLY A 569 15.44 1.82 -5.78
CA GLY A 569 16.55 2.79 -5.71
C GLY A 569 16.13 4.23 -5.40
N GLU A 570 14.90 4.44 -4.95
CA GLU A 570 14.40 5.77 -4.58
C GLU A 570 14.84 6.21 -3.17
N LEU A 571 15.09 5.23 -2.30
CA LEU A 571 15.63 5.39 -0.94
C LEU A 571 16.93 4.57 -0.83
N LYS A 572 17.93 5.10 -0.12
CA LYS A 572 19.21 4.39 0.07
C LYS A 572 19.10 3.31 1.13
N SER A 573 18.29 3.55 2.16
CA SER A 573 18.18 2.68 3.33
C SER A 573 16.72 2.41 3.70
N TYR A 574 16.44 1.25 4.28
CA TYR A 574 15.11 0.91 4.78
C TYR A 574 14.91 1.48 6.19
N PRO A 575 13.99 2.45 6.39
CA PRO A 575 13.79 3.10 7.68
C PRO A 575 12.85 2.26 8.57
N ALA A 576 13.42 1.34 9.33
CA ALA A 576 12.65 0.49 10.24
C ALA A 576 11.74 1.30 11.18
N PHE A 577 10.52 0.81 11.36
CA PHE A 577 9.49 1.40 12.19
C PHE A 577 9.81 1.19 13.67
N VAL A 578 10.27 2.26 14.34
CA VAL A 578 10.62 2.22 15.77
C VAL A 578 9.78 3.20 16.57
N THR A 579 9.12 2.71 17.62
CA THR A 579 8.43 3.57 18.58
C THR A 579 9.40 4.10 19.64
N ARG A 580 9.27 5.39 19.94
CA ARG A 580 9.92 6.03 21.10
C ARG A 580 9.11 5.74 22.34
#